data_AF-A0A800AJ91-F1
#
_entry.id   AF-A0A800AJ91-F1
#
_cell.length_a   1.000
_cell.length_b   1.000
_cell.length_c   1.000
_cell.angle_alpha   90.00
_cell.angle_beta   90.00
_cell.angle_gamma   90.00
#
_symmetry.space_group_name_H-M   'P 1'
#
loop_
_entity.id
_entity.type
_entity.pdbx_description
1 polymer ?
#
loop_
_entity_poly.entity_id
_entity_poly.type
_entity_poly.pdbx_seq_one_letter_code
_entity_poly.pdbx_strand_id
1 'polypeptide(L)'
;MDLPIPCYLNTASMPEELTIGDVEVATIRSLTAWNEAAGLQIFEYAGRIQLESPLADDGWNAISFVLTDWLEVTDKLSVNRFIGATTCTWSVRDAIGAPPRHTFVKNDFLRAFDIVINAENYRWTIGAKVNRYDLQSTITHELGHVLSLGHPDADPRPADAPTMVGRIFPNDTKLRTLEPVDWKSIQTIRLAKLPTASLSLHKRP
;
A
#
# COMPACT_ATOMS: atom_id res chain seq x y z
N MET A 1 -12.88 8.96 0.39
CA MET A 1 -13.36 7.68 0.94
C MET A 1 -13.66 7.89 2.42
N ASP A 2 -14.66 7.20 2.96
CA ASP A 2 -14.87 7.17 4.42
C ASP A 2 -13.80 6.26 5.05
N LEU A 3 -13.37 6.59 6.27
CA LEU A 3 -12.51 5.71 7.04
C LEU A 3 -13.35 4.73 7.86
N PRO A 4 -12.84 3.51 8.12
CA PRO A 4 -11.58 2.97 7.59
C PRO A 4 -11.67 2.61 6.10
N ILE A 5 -10.52 2.64 5.40
CA ILE A 5 -10.39 2.22 4.02
C ILE A 5 -10.33 0.67 3.99
N PRO A 6 -11.29 0.00 3.32
CA PRO A 6 -11.28 -1.45 3.23
C PRO A 6 -10.17 -1.93 2.30
N CYS A 7 -9.32 -2.83 2.80
CA CYS A 7 -8.24 -3.48 2.05
C CYS A 7 -8.48 -4.98 1.97
N TYR A 8 -8.48 -5.52 0.75
CA TYR A 8 -8.72 -6.93 0.46
C TYR A 8 -7.42 -7.63 0.08
N LEU A 9 -7.31 -8.91 0.42
CA LEU A 9 -6.28 -9.80 -0.12
C LEU A 9 -6.82 -10.50 -1.37
N ASN A 10 -6.24 -10.22 -2.54
CA ASN A 10 -6.53 -10.98 -3.74
C ASN A 10 -5.79 -12.33 -3.71
N THR A 11 -6.56 -13.41 -3.77
CA THR A 11 -6.06 -14.78 -3.64
C THR A 11 -5.94 -15.51 -4.98
N ALA A 12 -6.28 -14.86 -6.10
CA ALA A 12 -6.29 -15.49 -7.43
C ALA A 12 -4.90 -16.00 -7.87
N SER A 13 -3.84 -15.27 -7.50
CA SER A 13 -2.48 -15.49 -8.04
C SER A 13 -1.42 -15.62 -6.94
N MET A 14 -1.76 -16.27 -5.83
CA MET A 14 -0.85 -16.49 -4.69
C MET A 14 0.38 -17.35 -5.07
N PRO A 15 1.61 -16.97 -4.66
CA PRO A 15 2.80 -17.81 -4.83
C PRO A 15 2.72 -19.09 -4.00
N GLU A 16 3.15 -20.22 -4.56
CA GLU A 16 3.09 -21.53 -3.89
C GLU A 16 3.90 -21.59 -2.57
N GLU A 17 4.94 -20.76 -2.44
CA GLU A 17 5.75 -20.70 -1.23
C GLU A 17 5.07 -20.03 -0.02
N LEU A 18 3.89 -19.44 -0.21
CA LEU A 18 3.16 -18.70 0.82
C LEU A 18 1.84 -19.40 1.13
N THR A 19 1.48 -19.46 2.41
CA THR A 19 0.12 -19.88 2.80
C THR A 19 -0.79 -18.67 2.88
N ILE A 20 -2.09 -18.84 2.57
CA ILE A 20 -3.06 -17.74 2.66
C ILE A 20 -3.08 -17.16 4.07
N GLY A 21 -3.08 -18.00 5.10
CA GLY A 21 -3.10 -17.53 6.50
C GLY A 21 -1.89 -16.68 6.87
N ASP A 22 -0.70 -17.03 6.39
CA ASP A 22 0.52 -16.25 6.61
C ASP A 22 0.44 -14.87 5.94
N VAL A 23 -0.09 -14.81 4.72
CA VAL A 23 -0.26 -13.56 3.98
C VAL A 23 -1.32 -12.67 4.65
N GLU A 24 -2.44 -13.24 5.09
CA GLU A 24 -3.46 -12.50 5.85
C GLU A 24 -2.90 -11.88 7.12
N VAL A 25 -2.14 -12.67 7.89
CA VAL A 25 -1.49 -12.17 9.12
C VAL A 25 -0.50 -11.06 8.80
N ALA A 26 0.28 -11.19 7.73
CA ALA A 26 1.21 -10.14 7.28
C ALA A 26 0.44 -8.86 6.90
N THR A 27 -0.61 -8.97 6.08
CA THR A 27 -1.48 -7.85 5.70
C THR A 27 -2.06 -7.15 6.93
N ILE A 28 -2.71 -7.89 7.83
CA ILE A 28 -3.33 -7.33 9.03
C ILE A 28 -2.30 -6.58 9.89
N ARG A 29 -1.11 -7.15 10.07
CA ARG A 29 -0.03 -6.50 10.83
C ARG A 29 0.46 -5.22 10.17
N SER A 30 0.61 -5.20 8.85
CA SER A 30 1.01 -4.00 8.11
C SER A 30 -0.03 -2.89 8.18
N LEU A 31 -1.32 -3.21 8.04
CA LEU A 31 -2.41 -2.23 8.22
C LEU A 31 -2.44 -1.70 9.66
N THR A 32 -2.26 -2.59 10.64
CA THR A 32 -2.24 -2.24 12.07
C THR A 32 -1.09 -1.29 12.39
N ALA A 33 0.12 -1.53 11.86
CA ALA A 33 1.27 -0.67 12.10
C ALA A 33 1.00 0.79 11.69
N TRP A 34 0.37 1.02 10.53
CA TRP A 34 0.00 2.36 10.08
C TRP A 34 -1.14 2.97 10.91
N ASN A 35 -2.15 2.18 11.28
CA ASN A 35 -3.24 2.64 12.14
C ASN A 35 -2.73 3.10 13.52
N GLU A 36 -1.84 2.32 14.13
CA GLU A 36 -1.23 2.64 15.43
C GLU A 36 -0.38 3.91 15.35
N ALA A 37 0.45 4.05 14.31
CA ALA A 37 1.27 5.25 14.12
C ALA A 37 0.44 6.52 13.88
N ALA A 38 -0.69 6.40 13.20
CA ALA A 38 -1.61 7.49 12.99
C ALA A 38 -2.48 7.81 14.22
N GLY A 39 -2.60 6.89 15.17
CA GLY A 39 -3.55 6.98 16.28
C GLY A 39 -5.02 6.97 15.81
N LEU A 40 -5.29 6.43 14.62
CA LEU A 40 -6.59 6.40 13.97
C LEU A 40 -6.68 5.15 13.08
N GLN A 41 -7.87 4.54 12.99
CA GLN A 41 -8.11 3.43 12.07
C GLN A 41 -8.22 3.96 10.62
N ILE A 42 -7.08 4.02 9.91
CA ILE A 42 -7.02 4.42 8.51
C ILE A 42 -7.45 3.26 7.60
N PHE A 43 -6.95 2.06 7.87
CA PHE A 43 -7.23 0.87 7.08
C PHE A 43 -8.00 -0.17 7.89
N GLU A 44 -8.77 -1.01 7.20
CA GLU A 44 -9.31 -2.25 7.74
C GLU A 44 -9.04 -3.41 6.80
N TYR A 45 -8.79 -4.59 7.36
CA TYR A 45 -8.76 -5.82 6.58
C TYR A 45 -10.19 -6.25 6.30
N ALA A 46 -10.61 -6.16 5.04
CA ALA A 46 -11.98 -6.40 4.62
C ALA A 46 -12.22 -7.85 4.12
N GLY A 47 -11.18 -8.68 4.11
CA GLY A 47 -11.25 -10.10 3.77
C GLY A 47 -10.51 -10.45 2.48
N ARG A 48 -10.96 -11.54 1.85
CA ARG A 48 -10.37 -12.10 0.63
C ARG A 48 -11.24 -11.76 -0.58
N ILE A 49 -10.58 -11.64 -1.72
CA ILE A 49 -11.23 -11.53 -3.02
C ILE A 49 -10.50 -12.38 -4.06
N GLN A 50 -11.13 -12.58 -5.21
CA GLN A 50 -10.50 -13.12 -6.41
C GLN A 50 -10.73 -12.11 -7.54
N LEU A 51 -9.64 -11.47 -7.96
CA LEU A 51 -9.62 -10.53 -9.08
C LEU A 51 -8.69 -11.09 -10.15
N GLU A 52 -9.15 -11.12 -11.40
CA GLU A 52 -8.36 -11.58 -12.54
C GLU A 52 -7.26 -10.58 -12.91
N SER A 53 -7.41 -9.31 -12.57
CA SER A 53 -6.42 -8.26 -12.83
C SER A 53 -6.39 -7.24 -11.68
N PRO A 54 -5.22 -6.92 -11.11
CA PRO A 54 -5.08 -5.91 -10.07
C PRO A 54 -4.83 -4.54 -10.69
N LEU A 55 -5.90 -3.82 -11.02
CA LEU A 55 -5.79 -2.48 -11.61
C LEU A 55 -6.62 -1.48 -10.81
N ALA A 56 -5.99 -0.35 -10.51
CA ALA A 56 -6.67 0.77 -9.87
C ALA A 56 -7.86 1.22 -10.71
N ASP A 57 -8.93 1.65 -10.03
CA ASP A 57 -10.27 1.96 -10.58
C ASP A 57 -11.19 0.78 -10.88
N ASP A 58 -10.85 -0.43 -10.45
CA ASP A 58 -11.76 -1.59 -10.47
C ASP A 58 -12.82 -1.56 -9.33
N GLY A 59 -12.74 -0.57 -8.45
CA GLY A 59 -13.64 -0.38 -7.30
C GLY A 59 -13.20 -1.11 -6.03
N TRP A 60 -12.05 -1.77 -6.05
CA TRP A 60 -11.46 -2.44 -4.90
C TRP A 60 -10.23 -1.71 -4.41
N ASN A 61 -9.85 -1.98 -3.16
CA ASN A 61 -8.47 -1.75 -2.75
C ASN A 61 -7.84 -3.09 -2.42
N ALA A 62 -6.94 -3.59 -3.27
CA ALA A 62 -6.44 -4.94 -3.13
C ALA A 62 -4.91 -5.01 -3.01
N ILE A 63 -4.45 -5.98 -2.22
CA ILE A 63 -3.08 -6.49 -2.30
C ILE A 63 -3.12 -7.73 -3.18
N SER A 64 -2.35 -7.71 -4.26
CA SER A 64 -2.33 -8.76 -5.28
C SER A 64 -0.91 -9.21 -5.58
N PHE A 65 -0.78 -10.44 -6.07
CA PHE A 65 0.49 -11.00 -6.52
C PHE A 65 0.49 -11.11 -8.03
N VAL A 66 1.61 -10.77 -8.64
CA VAL A 66 1.82 -10.86 -10.08
C VAL A 66 2.80 -11.99 -10.35
N LEU A 67 2.29 -13.10 -10.89
CA LEU A 67 3.06 -14.32 -11.17
C LEU A 67 3.72 -14.29 -12.55
N THR A 68 3.13 -13.56 -13.49
CA THR A 68 3.63 -13.34 -14.86
C THR A 68 3.36 -11.91 -15.30
N ASP A 69 4.11 -11.44 -16.29
CA ASP A 69 3.86 -10.17 -16.98
C ASP A 69 3.96 -8.94 -16.07
N TRP A 70 4.87 -8.95 -15.10
CA TRP A 70 5.12 -7.83 -14.16
C TRP A 70 5.27 -6.49 -14.87
N LEU A 71 6.02 -6.48 -15.98
CA LEU A 71 6.26 -5.28 -16.78
C LEU A 71 4.99 -4.75 -17.45
N GLU A 72 4.02 -5.61 -17.76
CA GLU A 72 2.75 -5.18 -18.34
C GLU A 72 1.86 -4.56 -17.26
N VAL A 73 1.75 -5.21 -16.09
CA VAL A 73 0.97 -4.71 -14.95
C VAL A 73 1.49 -3.36 -14.45
N THR A 74 2.79 -3.11 -14.58
CA THR A 74 3.45 -1.88 -14.09
C THR A 74 3.77 -0.86 -15.20
N ASP A 75 3.07 -0.95 -16.34
CA ASP A 75 3.17 -0.05 -17.51
C ASP A 75 4.62 0.15 -18.02
N LYS A 76 5.48 -0.86 -17.89
CA LYS A 76 6.88 -0.90 -18.35
C LYS A 76 7.80 0.21 -17.78
N LEU A 77 7.26 1.11 -16.96
CA LEU A 77 7.99 2.17 -16.26
C LEU A 77 8.80 1.61 -15.09
N SER A 78 8.46 0.40 -14.65
CA SER A 78 9.15 -0.31 -13.57
C SER A 78 10.23 -1.22 -14.12
N VAL A 79 11.48 -0.93 -13.79
CA VAL A 79 12.59 -1.86 -14.02
C VAL A 79 12.37 -3.16 -13.22
N ASN A 80 12.91 -4.30 -13.68
CA ASN A 80 12.90 -5.61 -12.96
C ASN A 80 13.44 -5.57 -11.51
N ARG A 81 13.85 -4.40 -11.00
CA ARG A 81 14.38 -4.18 -9.66
C ARG A 81 13.30 -3.90 -8.61
N PHE A 82 12.06 -3.62 -9.01
CA PHE A 82 10.98 -3.37 -8.06
C PHE A 82 10.36 -4.68 -7.60
N ILE A 83 10.23 -4.82 -6.28
CA ILE A 83 9.64 -6.01 -5.65
C ILE A 83 8.15 -5.82 -5.34
N GLY A 84 7.68 -4.57 -5.31
CA GLY A 84 6.32 -4.15 -5.05
C GLY A 84 6.06 -2.83 -5.78
N ALA A 85 4.79 -2.55 -6.03
CA ALA A 85 4.35 -1.26 -6.54
C ALA A 85 2.96 -0.94 -6.00
N THR A 86 2.72 0.35 -5.82
CA THR A 86 1.43 0.89 -5.37
C THR A 86 0.87 1.82 -6.43
N THR A 87 -0.36 1.55 -6.86
CA THR A 87 -1.13 2.46 -7.72
C THR A 87 -2.23 3.08 -6.89
N CYS A 88 -2.44 4.39 -7.00
CA CYS A 88 -3.50 5.09 -6.28
C CYS A 88 -4.28 5.97 -7.24
N THR A 89 -5.61 5.87 -7.21
CA THR A 89 -6.49 6.82 -7.87
C THR A 89 -7.00 7.84 -6.89
N TRP A 90 -6.86 9.11 -7.27
CA TRP A 90 -7.28 10.26 -6.49
C TRP A 90 -8.37 11.02 -7.24
N SER A 91 -9.26 11.66 -6.48
CA SER A 91 -10.15 12.68 -7.05
C SER A 91 -9.77 14.06 -6.60
N VAL A 92 -9.58 14.93 -7.60
CA VAL A 92 -9.42 16.36 -7.42
C VAL A 92 -10.82 16.98 -7.33
N ARG A 93 -11.17 17.54 -6.18
CA ARG A 93 -12.53 18.11 -5.98
C ARG A 93 -12.73 19.45 -6.68
N ASP A 94 -11.67 20.13 -7.12
CA ASP A 94 -11.77 21.46 -7.72
C ASP A 94 -10.79 21.64 -8.90
N ALA A 95 -11.13 21.16 -10.10
CA ALA A 95 -10.73 21.80 -11.35
C ALA A 95 -11.43 21.16 -12.57
N ILE A 96 -12.53 21.77 -13.01
CA ILE A 96 -12.92 21.65 -14.42
C ILE A 96 -11.81 22.34 -15.23
N GLY A 97 -10.93 21.57 -15.90
CA GLY A 97 -9.97 22.09 -16.88
C GLY A 97 -8.54 22.40 -16.40
N ALA A 98 -8.09 21.96 -15.22
CA ALA A 98 -6.66 22.05 -14.87
C ALA A 98 -5.89 20.82 -15.40
N PRO A 99 -4.66 21.00 -15.92
CA PRO A 99 -3.79 19.88 -16.30
C PRO A 99 -3.45 19.04 -15.06
N PRO A 100 -3.14 17.74 -15.22
CA PRO A 100 -2.68 16.89 -14.12
C PRO A 100 -1.44 17.51 -13.48
N ARG A 101 -1.52 17.83 -12.18
CA ARG A 101 -0.39 18.34 -11.40
C ARG A 101 -0.03 17.31 -10.34
N HIS A 102 1.26 17.00 -10.20
CA HIS A 102 1.84 16.16 -9.14
C HIS A 102 1.86 16.83 -7.76
N THR A 103 0.97 17.78 -7.50
CA THR A 103 0.92 18.51 -6.23
C THR A 103 -0.46 18.33 -5.64
N PHE A 104 -0.53 17.67 -4.48
CA PHE A 104 -1.75 17.48 -3.69
C PHE A 104 -2.44 18.82 -3.50
N VAL A 105 -3.64 18.94 -4.04
CA VAL A 105 -4.48 20.11 -3.82
C VAL A 105 -5.28 19.87 -2.54
N LYS A 106 -5.45 20.92 -1.75
CA LYS A 106 -6.39 20.92 -0.64
C LYS A 106 -7.76 20.48 -1.19
N ASN A 107 -8.27 19.34 -0.71
CA ASN A 107 -9.53 18.65 -1.08
C ASN A 107 -9.39 17.38 -1.94
N ASP A 108 -8.17 16.93 -2.28
CA ASP A 108 -7.99 15.61 -2.92
C ASP A 108 -8.38 14.48 -1.95
N PHE A 109 -9.08 13.46 -2.45
CA PHE A 109 -9.38 12.26 -1.65
C PHE A 109 -9.06 10.98 -2.43
N LEU A 110 -8.44 10.02 -1.74
CA LEU A 110 -8.18 8.68 -2.25
C LEU A 110 -9.51 8.02 -2.63
N ARG A 111 -9.56 7.44 -3.83
CA ARG A 111 -10.72 6.70 -4.36
C ARG A 111 -10.51 5.20 -4.41
N ALA A 112 -9.32 4.78 -4.80
CA ALA A 112 -8.93 3.39 -4.91
C ALA A 112 -7.40 3.30 -4.77
N PHE A 113 -6.90 2.17 -4.30
CA PHE A 113 -5.49 1.85 -4.40
C PHE A 113 -5.30 0.36 -4.65
N ASP A 114 -4.25 0.00 -5.37
CA ASP A 114 -3.82 -1.39 -5.46
C ASP A 114 -2.34 -1.50 -5.15
N ILE A 115 -2.00 -2.56 -4.43
CA ILE A 115 -0.64 -2.97 -4.17
C ILE A 115 -0.40 -4.25 -4.95
N VAL A 116 0.59 -4.23 -5.83
CA VAL A 116 1.02 -5.40 -6.58
C VAL A 116 2.39 -5.86 -6.08
N ILE A 117 2.50 -7.15 -5.81
CA ILE A 117 3.71 -7.81 -5.31
C ILE A 117 4.32 -8.63 -6.45
N ASN A 118 5.60 -8.38 -6.75
CA ASN A 118 6.31 -9.05 -7.84
C ASN A 118 6.68 -10.48 -7.44
N ALA A 119 5.80 -11.43 -7.74
CA ALA A 119 6.05 -12.85 -7.53
C ALA A 119 6.65 -13.56 -8.76
N GLU A 120 6.73 -12.86 -9.90
CA GLU A 120 7.41 -13.33 -11.10
C GLU A 120 8.93 -13.36 -10.90
N ASN A 121 9.52 -12.26 -10.41
CA ASN A 121 10.98 -12.08 -10.35
C ASN A 121 11.57 -12.34 -8.96
N TYR A 122 10.75 -12.37 -7.91
CA TYR A 122 11.21 -12.46 -6.52
C TYR A 122 10.58 -13.62 -5.77
N ARG A 123 11.33 -14.13 -4.78
CA ARG A 123 10.90 -15.19 -3.87
C ARG A 123 10.53 -14.61 -2.53
N TRP A 124 9.42 -15.09 -2.00
CA TRP A 124 8.80 -14.51 -0.81
C TRP A 124 8.90 -15.42 0.39
N THR A 125 8.80 -14.81 1.57
CA THR A 125 8.71 -15.49 2.86
C THR A 125 7.97 -14.58 3.84
N ILE A 126 7.50 -15.16 4.94
CA ILE A 126 7.26 -14.42 6.17
C ILE A 126 8.49 -14.59 7.07
N GLY A 127 9.17 -13.50 7.37
CA GLY A 127 10.32 -13.44 8.28
C GLY A 127 11.67 -13.39 7.56
N ALA A 128 12.74 -13.38 8.32
CA ALA A 128 14.09 -13.38 7.76
C ALA A 128 14.42 -14.78 7.19
N LYS A 129 14.65 -14.86 5.88
CA LYS A 129 15.15 -16.07 5.22
C LYS A 129 16.14 -15.72 4.13
N VAL A 130 17.26 -16.46 4.09
CA VAL A 130 18.31 -16.30 3.09
C VAL A 130 17.71 -16.36 1.68
N ASN A 131 18.10 -15.40 0.84
CA ASN A 131 17.69 -15.26 -0.56
C ASN A 131 16.16 -15.11 -0.79
N ARG A 132 15.42 -14.64 0.23
CA ARG A 132 13.98 -14.33 0.10
C ARG A 132 13.64 -12.99 0.72
N TYR A 133 12.66 -12.33 0.16
CA TYR A 133 12.15 -11.05 0.64
C TYR A 133 10.99 -11.28 1.61
N ASP A 134 10.98 -10.50 2.69
CA ASP A 134 9.91 -10.54 3.67
C ASP A 134 8.68 -9.79 3.15
N LEU A 135 7.57 -10.52 2.98
CA LEU A 135 6.35 -9.96 2.43
C LEU A 135 5.75 -8.87 3.34
N GLN A 136 5.77 -9.07 4.66
CA GLN A 136 5.22 -8.08 5.60
C GLN A 136 5.97 -6.74 5.48
N SER A 137 7.30 -6.76 5.40
CA SER A 137 8.13 -5.57 5.18
C SER A 137 7.70 -4.82 3.91
N THR A 138 7.50 -5.55 2.81
CA THR A 138 7.06 -4.96 1.53
C THR A 138 5.66 -4.38 1.62
N ILE A 139 4.67 -5.12 2.13
CA ILE A 139 3.30 -4.62 2.27
C ILE A 139 3.28 -3.36 3.16
N THR A 140 4.04 -3.34 4.24
CA THR A 140 4.13 -2.18 5.14
C THR A 140 4.69 -0.96 4.41
N HIS A 141 5.72 -1.13 3.58
CA HIS A 141 6.28 -0.08 2.75
C HIS A 141 5.27 0.44 1.72
N GLU A 142 4.66 -0.45 0.94
CA GLU A 142 3.69 -0.09 -0.10
C GLU A 142 2.47 0.65 0.47
N LEU A 143 1.98 0.24 1.65
CA LEU A 143 0.92 0.98 2.35
C LEU A 143 1.31 2.43 2.69
N GLY A 144 2.58 2.72 2.91
CA GLY A 144 3.02 4.10 3.09
C GLY A 144 2.87 4.93 1.81
N HIS A 145 3.06 4.34 0.63
CA HIS A 145 2.76 4.99 -0.64
C HIS A 145 1.27 5.28 -0.82
N VAL A 146 0.38 4.40 -0.33
CA VAL A 146 -1.07 4.68 -0.28
C VAL A 146 -1.37 5.94 0.54
N LEU A 147 -0.61 6.15 1.62
CA LEU A 147 -0.67 7.35 2.45
C LEU A 147 0.08 8.54 1.85
N SER A 148 0.51 8.47 0.58
CA SER A 148 1.28 9.52 -0.10
C SER A 148 2.66 9.81 0.49
N LEU A 149 3.26 8.84 1.18
CA LEU A 149 4.66 8.94 1.62
C LEU A 149 5.60 8.57 0.48
N GLY A 150 6.56 9.45 0.19
CA GLY A 150 7.64 9.17 -0.76
C GLY A 150 8.80 8.44 -0.10
N HIS A 151 9.71 7.91 -0.92
CA HIS A 151 10.99 7.41 -0.40
C HIS A 151 11.84 8.58 0.13
N PRO A 152 12.45 8.46 1.32
CA PRO A 152 13.55 9.34 1.68
C PRO A 152 14.78 8.97 0.86
N ASP A 153 15.47 9.99 0.35
CA ASP A 153 16.76 9.80 -0.33
C ASP A 153 17.78 9.24 0.67
N ALA A 154 18.11 7.95 0.53
CA ALA A 154 19.18 7.31 1.29
C ALA A 154 19.87 6.21 0.47
N ASP A 155 21.13 6.48 0.09
CA ASP A 155 22.04 5.47 -0.47
C ASP A 155 23.45 5.66 0.13
N PRO A 156 24.00 4.68 0.88
CA PRO A 156 23.40 3.39 1.22
C PRO A 156 22.23 3.49 2.21
N ARG A 157 21.45 2.41 2.34
CA ARG A 157 20.39 2.32 3.36
C ARG A 157 21.02 2.31 4.77
N PRO A 158 20.73 3.30 5.63
CA PRO A 158 21.30 3.32 6.97
C PRO A 158 20.67 2.27 7.91
N ALA A 159 21.32 1.99 9.04
CA ALA A 159 20.87 0.97 9.99
C ALA A 159 19.55 1.34 10.69
N ASP A 160 19.25 2.63 10.78
CA ASP A 160 18.02 3.26 11.28
C ASP A 160 17.12 3.72 10.13
N ALA A 161 17.29 3.14 8.93
CA ALA A 161 16.49 3.54 7.78
C ALA A 161 14.99 3.39 8.05
N PRO A 162 14.17 4.39 7.66
CA PRO A 162 12.73 4.32 7.78
C PRO A 162 12.13 3.17 6.97
N THR A 163 10.91 2.80 7.35
CA THR A 163 10.09 1.85 6.57
C THR A 163 9.96 2.30 5.12
N MET A 164 9.83 3.61 4.89
CA MET A 164 9.71 4.17 3.54
C MET A 164 11.00 4.23 2.73
N VAL A 165 12.14 3.73 3.22
CA VAL A 165 13.36 3.68 2.39
C VAL A 165 13.13 2.80 1.17
N GLY A 166 13.45 3.30 -0.03
CA GLY A 166 13.26 2.59 -1.31
C GLY A 166 14.20 1.40 -1.53
N ARG A 167 14.73 0.80 -0.45
CA ARG A 167 15.70 -0.30 -0.49
C ARG A 167 15.36 -1.35 0.56
N ILE A 168 15.17 -2.56 0.08
CA ILE A 168 14.92 -3.76 0.88
C ILE A 168 15.91 -4.83 0.43
N PHE A 169 16.39 -5.62 1.39
CA PHE A 169 17.33 -6.70 1.13
C PHE A 169 16.67 -8.05 1.43
N PRO A 170 17.10 -9.13 0.76
CA PRO A 170 16.74 -10.48 1.19
C PRO A 170 17.17 -10.73 2.63
N ASN A 171 16.48 -11.64 3.33
CA ASN A 171 16.77 -11.99 4.72
C ASN A 171 16.64 -10.81 5.72
N ASP A 172 15.80 -9.82 5.40
CA ASP A 172 15.58 -8.66 6.23
C ASP A 172 14.11 -8.53 6.63
N THR A 173 13.87 -8.03 7.84
CA THR A 173 12.53 -7.77 8.40
C THR A 173 12.39 -6.35 8.96
N LYS A 174 13.39 -5.48 8.73
CA LYS A 174 13.47 -4.16 9.34
C LYS A 174 12.26 -3.28 9.02
N LEU A 175 11.69 -3.38 7.81
CA LEU A 175 10.61 -2.51 7.36
C LEU A 175 9.22 -2.96 7.83
N ARG A 176 9.13 -3.94 8.75
CA ARG A 176 7.87 -4.33 9.40
C ARG A 176 7.35 -3.30 10.40
N THR A 177 8.26 -2.48 10.93
CA THR A 177 7.98 -1.51 11.98
C THR A 177 8.38 -0.13 11.51
N LEU A 178 7.52 0.84 11.79
CA LEU A 178 7.72 2.24 11.43
C LEU A 178 8.80 2.89 12.30
N GLU A 179 9.69 3.64 11.68
CA GLU A 179 10.67 4.47 12.39
C GLU A 179 10.04 5.83 12.76
N PRO A 180 10.60 6.59 13.73
CA PRO A 180 10.01 7.85 14.17
C PRO A 180 9.77 8.89 13.06
N VAL A 181 10.57 8.88 11.99
CA VAL A 181 10.37 9.76 10.83
C VAL A 181 9.13 9.37 10.01
N ASP A 182 8.79 8.07 9.93
CA ASP A 182 7.56 7.59 9.29
C ASP A 182 6.33 8.04 10.10
N TRP A 183 6.40 7.90 11.43
CA TRP A 183 5.35 8.37 12.36
C TRP A 183 5.09 9.87 12.23
N LYS A 184 6.16 10.66 12.21
CA LYS A 184 6.04 12.11 12.10
C LYS A 184 5.44 12.48 10.73
N SER A 185 5.85 11.80 9.67
CA SER A 185 5.35 12.06 8.33
C SER A 185 3.84 11.79 8.24
N ILE A 186 3.35 10.67 8.79
CA ILE A 186 1.91 10.39 8.79
C ILE A 186 1.09 11.35 9.64
N GLN A 187 1.63 11.82 10.78
CA GLN A 187 0.98 12.85 11.60
C GLN A 187 0.94 14.23 10.91
N THR A 188 1.91 14.51 10.03
CA THR A 188 1.93 15.75 9.23
C THR A 188 1.05 15.69 7.99
N ILE A 189 0.74 14.48 7.50
CA ILE A 189 -0.31 14.29 6.52
C ILE A 189 -1.61 14.71 7.22
N ARG A 190 -2.02 15.94 6.93
CA ARG A 190 -3.41 16.32 7.12
C ARG A 190 -4.18 15.41 6.19
N LEU A 191 -4.70 14.30 6.71
CA LEU A 191 -5.90 13.65 6.18
C LEU A 191 -6.94 14.76 6.15
N ALA A 192 -6.98 15.49 5.04
CA ALA A 192 -7.48 16.84 5.00
C ALA A 192 -8.99 16.78 5.20
N LYS A 193 -9.43 16.93 6.45
CA LYS A 193 -10.84 17.03 6.84
C LYS A 193 -11.70 16.00 6.14
N LEU A 194 -11.58 14.75 6.57
CA LEU A 194 -12.69 13.80 6.42
C LEU A 194 -13.95 14.50 6.97
N PRO A 195 -15.06 14.54 6.23
CA PRO A 195 -16.28 15.11 6.75
C PRO A 195 -16.62 14.35 8.04
N THR A 196 -16.62 15.05 9.18
CA THR A 196 -17.39 14.59 10.34
C THR A 196 -18.79 14.30 9.82
N ALA A 197 -19.23 13.05 9.92
CA ALA A 197 -20.52 12.59 9.48
C ALA A 197 -21.62 13.58 9.85
N SER A 198 -22.09 14.34 8.87
CA SER A 198 -23.41 14.97 8.94
C SER A 198 -24.38 13.83 8.66
N LEU A 199 -24.89 13.22 9.73
CA LEU A 199 -26.09 12.39 9.72
C LEU A 199 -27.20 13.15 9.00
N SER A 200 -27.36 12.89 7.71
CA SER A 200 -28.62 13.14 7.00
C SER A 200 -29.17 11.78 6.60
N LEU A 201 -30.10 11.31 7.43
CA LEU A 201 -31.04 10.27 7.06
C LEU A 201 -31.71 10.69 5.75
N HIS A 202 -31.35 10.06 4.64
CA HIS A 202 -32.21 9.98 3.47
C HIS A 202 -32.61 8.53 3.29
N LYS A 203 -33.88 8.29 3.60
CA LYS A 203 -34.60 7.06 3.28
C LYS A 203 -34.44 6.81 1.78
N ARG A 204 -33.93 5.64 1.42
CA ARG A 204 -33.97 5.16 0.03
C ARG A 204 -35.43 4.83 -0.32
N PRO A 205 -35.87 5.06 -1.57
CA PRO A 205 -37.13 4.51 -2.07
C PRO A 205 -37.09 2.99 -2.11
#